data_AF-A0A7Y5CMB5-F1
#
_entry.id   AF-A0A7Y5CMB5-F1
#
_cell.length_a   1.000
_cell.length_b   1.000
_cell.length_c   1.000
_cell.angle_alpha   90.00
_cell.angle_beta   90.00
_cell.angle_gamma   90.00
#
_symmetry.space_group_name_H-M   'P 1'
#
loop_
_entity.id
_entity.type
_entity.pdbx_description
1 polymer ?
#
loop_
_entity_poly.entity_id
_entity_poly.type
_entity_poly.pdbx_seq_one_letter_code
_entity_poly.pdbx_strand_id
1 'polypeptide(L)'
;MHEFGHSFAGLGDEYYSSQVSYEEFYSKEIEPWEPNVTALLDHASLKWKAFVLPGTPLPTPWEKSEYDSLAGVRAKLDRLAPDYYAKREPLIKRQEEILKNAKYAGKVGAFEGAGYQARGLYRPSPDCRMFSLSLVDFDPVCRAAIEQVIDFYAKPAAQ
;
A
#
# COMPACT_ATOMS: atom_id res chain seq x y z
N MET A 1 12.68 -5.04 8.09
CA MET A 1 12.08 -5.61 6.86
C MET A 1 11.56 -4.52 5.94
N HIS A 2 10.69 -3.61 6.40
CA HIS A 2 10.19 -2.47 5.61
C HIS A 2 11.32 -1.65 4.95
N GLU A 3 12.23 -1.09 5.76
CA GLU A 3 13.39 -0.32 5.25
C GLU A 3 14.32 -1.10 4.30
N PHE A 4 14.37 -2.41 4.48
CA PHE A 4 15.16 -3.26 3.60
C PHE A 4 14.45 -3.44 2.25
N GLY A 5 13.11 -3.45 2.22
CA GLY A 5 12.33 -3.42 0.99
C GLY A 5 12.64 -2.21 0.12
N HIS A 6 12.76 -1.02 0.73
CA HIS A 6 13.21 0.20 0.02
C HIS A 6 14.62 0.05 -0.53
N SER A 7 15.59 -0.21 0.35
CA SER A 7 17.01 -0.15 0.01
C SER A 7 17.48 -1.29 -0.89
N PHE A 8 16.87 -2.47 -0.78
CA PHE A 8 17.25 -3.64 -1.57
C PHE A 8 16.44 -3.77 -2.85
N ALA A 9 15.10 -3.68 -2.77
CA ALA A 9 14.21 -3.96 -3.90
C ALA A 9 13.59 -2.72 -4.55
N GLY A 10 13.92 -1.52 -4.07
CA GLY A 10 13.38 -0.28 -4.62
C GLY A 10 11.87 -0.16 -4.45
N LEU A 11 11.29 -0.78 -3.41
CA LEU A 11 9.86 -0.68 -3.14
C LEU A 11 9.52 0.74 -2.70
N GLY A 12 8.39 1.26 -3.16
CA GLY A 12 7.80 2.52 -2.68
C GLY A 12 6.99 2.30 -1.41
N ASP A 13 6.77 3.38 -0.66
CA ASP A 13 5.82 3.37 0.44
C ASP A 13 4.39 3.25 -0.07
N GLU A 14 3.64 2.29 0.49
CA GLU A 14 2.25 2.08 0.13
C GLU A 14 1.29 2.86 1.03
N TYR A 15 1.75 3.29 2.21
CA TYR A 15 0.93 4.15 3.05
C TYR A 15 0.75 5.54 2.44
N TYR A 16 -0.34 6.17 2.84
CA TYR A 16 -0.68 7.51 2.41
C TYR A 16 -1.22 8.33 3.58
N SER A 17 -1.16 9.65 3.44
CA SER A 17 -1.84 10.56 4.36
C SER A 17 -3.10 11.10 3.69
N SER A 18 -4.23 11.08 4.41
CA SER A 18 -5.45 11.77 3.99
C SER A 18 -5.41 13.28 4.27
N GLN A 19 -4.44 13.74 5.06
CA GLN A 19 -4.18 15.15 5.29
C GLN A 19 -3.29 15.67 4.15
N VAL A 20 -3.69 16.82 3.57
CA VAL A 20 -3.04 17.48 2.43
C VAL A 20 -1.52 17.54 2.67
N SER A 21 -0.75 16.70 1.96
CA SER A 21 0.69 16.86 1.95
C SER A 21 1.01 18.04 1.03
N TYR A 22 1.71 19.05 1.56
CA TYR A 22 2.22 20.16 0.75
C TYR A 22 3.39 19.72 -0.14
N GLU A 23 3.93 18.51 0.10
CA GLU A 23 5.00 17.90 -0.69
C GLU A 23 4.40 16.82 -1.59
N GLU A 24 4.29 17.11 -2.88
CA GLU A 24 3.94 16.14 -3.92
C GLU A 24 5.23 15.44 -4.38
N PHE A 25 5.59 14.33 -3.74
CA PHE A 25 6.75 13.51 -4.14
C PHE A 25 6.57 12.80 -5.48
N TYR A 26 5.32 12.59 -5.89
CA TYR A 26 4.96 11.95 -7.15
C TYR A 26 4.07 12.89 -7.96
N SER A 27 4.36 13.04 -9.26
CA SER A 27 3.38 13.61 -10.18
C SER A 27 2.34 12.55 -10.51
N LYS A 28 1.05 12.91 -10.46
CA LYS A 28 -0.05 12.01 -10.87
C LYS A 28 -0.10 11.78 -12.38
N GLU A 29 0.67 12.55 -13.14
CA GLU A 29 0.78 12.46 -14.60
C GLU A 29 1.95 11.57 -15.03
N ILE A 30 2.81 11.18 -14.10
CA ILE A 30 4.02 10.38 -14.37
C ILE A 30 3.92 9.07 -13.61
N GLU A 31 4.12 7.98 -14.34
CA GLU A 31 4.13 6.65 -13.74
C GLU A 31 5.36 6.51 -12.81
N PRO A 32 5.17 6.19 -11.51
CA PRO A 32 6.28 5.96 -10.58
C PRO A 32 7.20 4.83 -11.09
N TRP A 33 8.48 4.85 -10.72
CA TRP A 33 9.41 3.79 -11.15
C TRP A 33 9.31 2.56 -10.23
N GLU A 34 8.85 2.75 -9.00
CA GLU A 34 8.70 1.72 -7.99
C GLU A 34 7.73 0.62 -8.45
N PRO A 35 8.03 -0.66 -8.21
CA PRO A 35 7.26 -1.77 -8.76
C PRO A 35 5.90 -1.95 -8.09
N ASN A 36 5.72 -1.45 -6.86
CA ASN A 36 4.52 -1.62 -6.03
C ASN A 36 3.66 -0.34 -5.91
N VAL A 37 3.95 0.71 -6.71
CA VAL A 37 3.15 1.94 -6.77
C VAL A 37 2.86 2.29 -8.23
N THR A 38 1.63 2.69 -8.53
CA THR A 38 1.22 3.09 -9.89
C THR A 38 0.35 4.35 -9.87
N ALA A 39 0.50 5.21 -10.88
CA ALA A 39 -0.46 6.29 -11.15
C ALA A 39 -1.66 5.81 -11.96
N LEU A 40 -1.64 4.54 -12.41
CA LEU A 40 -2.71 3.88 -13.16
C LEU A 40 -3.11 4.66 -14.43
N LEU A 41 -2.12 5.23 -15.12
CA LEU A 41 -2.35 6.03 -16.33
C LEU A 41 -3.00 5.22 -17.47
N ASP A 42 -2.69 3.92 -17.54
CA ASP A 42 -3.32 2.97 -18.44
C ASP A 42 -3.59 1.64 -17.72
N HIS A 43 -4.87 1.28 -17.62
CA HIS A 43 -5.31 0.04 -16.95
C HIS A 43 -4.80 -1.22 -17.67
N ALA A 44 -4.53 -1.14 -18.98
CA ALA A 44 -4.04 -2.26 -19.75
C ALA A 44 -2.57 -2.59 -19.47
N SER A 45 -1.79 -1.60 -19.02
CA SER A 45 -0.35 -1.71 -18.72
C SER A 45 -0.03 -1.65 -17.22
N LEU A 46 -1.01 -1.91 -16.35
CA LEU A 46 -0.80 -2.05 -14.91
C LEU A 46 0.44 -2.93 -14.62
N LYS A 47 1.39 -2.39 -13.84
CA LYS A 47 2.70 -3.01 -13.57
C LYS A 47 2.62 -4.49 -13.15
N TRP A 48 1.66 -4.81 -12.29
CA TRP A 48 1.46 -6.15 -11.73
C TRP A 48 0.23 -6.85 -12.29
N LYS A 49 -0.19 -6.52 -13.52
CA LYS A 49 -1.37 -7.11 -14.17
C LYS A 49 -1.38 -8.64 -14.16
N ALA A 50 -0.21 -9.29 -14.24
CA ALA A 50 -0.07 -10.74 -14.19
C ALA A 50 -0.59 -11.38 -12.88
N PHE A 51 -0.65 -10.61 -11.79
CA PHE A 51 -1.15 -11.06 -10.48
C PHE A 51 -2.64 -10.79 -10.28
N VAL A 52 -3.26 -9.95 -11.13
CA VAL A 52 -4.66 -9.55 -11.00
C VAL A 52 -5.57 -10.64 -11.57
N LEU A 53 -6.51 -11.12 -10.76
CA LEU A 53 -7.48 -12.12 -11.20
C LEU A 53 -8.45 -11.54 -12.23
N PRO A 54 -8.85 -12.30 -13.27
CA PRO A 54 -9.86 -11.87 -14.24
C PRO A 54 -11.14 -11.37 -13.57
N GLY A 55 -11.65 -10.21 -14.03
CA GLY A 55 -12.86 -9.60 -13.49
C GLY A 55 -12.65 -8.75 -12.22
N THR A 56 -11.42 -8.63 -11.71
CA THR A 56 -11.11 -7.67 -10.64
C THR A 56 -11.24 -6.23 -11.18
N PRO A 57 -12.06 -5.35 -10.55
CA PRO A 57 -12.19 -3.96 -10.99
C PRO A 57 -10.86 -3.20 -10.83
N LEU A 58 -10.57 -2.31 -11.78
CA LEU A 58 -9.45 -1.37 -11.74
C LEU A 58 -9.99 0.06 -11.98
N PRO A 59 -9.87 0.98 -11.01
CA PRO A 59 -9.33 0.78 -9.66
C PRO A 59 -10.18 -0.19 -8.81
N THR A 60 -9.53 -0.89 -7.88
CA THR A 60 -10.16 -1.91 -7.04
C THR A 60 -10.79 -1.25 -5.81
N PRO A 61 -12.11 -1.38 -5.61
CA PRO A 61 -12.79 -0.73 -4.50
C PRO A 61 -12.42 -1.39 -3.17
N TRP A 62 -12.28 -0.57 -2.14
CA TRP A 62 -12.06 -0.98 -0.75
C TRP A 62 -12.68 0.06 0.18
N GLU A 63 -12.75 -0.24 1.47
CA GLU A 63 -13.43 0.52 2.51
C GLU A 63 -12.63 1.78 2.94
N LYS A 64 -12.04 2.46 1.95
CA LYS A 64 -11.17 3.65 2.10
C LYS A 64 -11.83 4.76 2.91
N SER A 65 -13.10 5.05 2.63
CA SER A 65 -13.81 6.15 3.31
C SER A 65 -13.94 5.91 4.81
N GLU A 66 -14.17 4.67 5.23
CA GLU A 66 -14.24 4.33 6.64
C GLU A 66 -12.83 4.38 7.27
N TYR A 67 -11.84 3.81 6.58
CA TYR A 67 -10.44 3.83 6.99
C TYR A 67 -9.91 5.26 7.22
N ASP A 68 -10.19 6.17 6.28
CA ASP A 68 -9.79 7.59 6.35
C ASP A 68 -10.48 8.32 7.50
N SER A 69 -11.75 8.03 7.75
CA SER A 69 -12.51 8.63 8.86
C SER A 69 -11.90 8.27 10.22
N LEU A 70 -11.54 7.00 10.42
CA LEU A 70 -10.86 6.52 11.62
C LEU A 70 -9.49 7.17 11.80
N ALA A 71 -8.72 7.31 10.71
CA ALA A 71 -7.46 8.02 10.72
C ALA A 71 -7.63 9.50 11.12
N GLY A 72 -8.69 10.15 10.61
CA GLY A 72 -9.05 11.53 10.96
C GLY A 72 -9.42 11.71 12.43
N VAL A 73 -10.16 10.77 13.03
CA VAL A 73 -10.45 10.76 14.47
C VAL A 73 -9.16 10.56 15.26
N ARG A 74 -8.33 9.60 14.86
CA ARG A 74 -7.04 9.30 15.52
C ARG A 74 -6.09 10.50 15.51
N ALA A 75 -6.05 11.26 14.43
CA ALA A 75 -5.20 12.44 14.28
C ALA A 75 -5.59 13.59 15.24
N LYS A 76 -6.84 13.63 15.72
CA LYS A 76 -7.34 14.63 16.67
C LYS A 76 -7.15 14.23 18.14
N LEU A 77 -6.69 13.01 18.41
CA LEU A 77 -6.44 12.57 19.79
C LEU A 77 -5.23 13.30 20.37
N ASP A 78 -5.39 13.79 21.60
CA ASP A 78 -4.27 14.33 22.37
C ASP A 78 -3.32 13.21 22.78
N ARG A 79 -2.08 13.26 22.27
CA ARG A 79 -1.04 12.26 22.53
C ARG A 79 -0.51 12.30 23.97
N LEU A 80 -0.73 13.40 24.69
CA LEU A 80 -0.28 13.60 26.06
C LEU A 80 -1.38 13.24 27.08
N ALA A 81 -2.61 13.00 26.63
CA ALA A 81 -3.70 12.61 27.51
C ALA A 81 -3.47 11.21 28.11
N PRO A 82 -3.78 11.00 29.40
CA PRO A 82 -3.57 9.71 30.07
C PRO A 82 -4.40 8.57 29.46
N ASP A 83 -5.52 8.89 28.80
CA ASP A 83 -6.41 7.92 28.15
C ASP A 83 -6.15 7.76 26.64
N TYR A 84 -5.06 8.34 26.11
CA TYR A 84 -4.71 8.30 24.70
C TYR A 84 -4.72 6.88 24.12
N TYR A 85 -4.05 5.94 24.79
CA TYR A 85 -3.95 4.56 24.32
C TYR A 85 -5.30 3.84 24.31
N ALA A 86 -6.12 4.06 25.34
CA ALA A 86 -7.46 3.48 25.44
C ALA A 86 -8.39 3.99 24.33
N LYS A 87 -8.29 5.27 23.96
CA LYS A 87 -9.03 5.87 22.83
C LYS A 87 -8.49 5.45 21.46
N ARG A 88 -7.19 5.25 21.34
CA ARG A 88 -6.51 4.88 20.09
C ARG A 88 -6.74 3.42 19.71
N GLU A 89 -6.76 2.51 20.67
CA GLU A 89 -6.88 1.07 20.44
C GLU A 89 -8.09 0.65 19.60
N PRO A 90 -9.33 1.07 19.88
CA PRO A 90 -10.49 0.65 19.07
C PRO A 90 -10.41 1.17 17.63
N LEU A 91 -9.81 2.35 17.41
CA LEU A 91 -9.63 2.90 16.07
C LEU A 91 -8.66 2.05 15.25
N ILE A 92 -7.55 1.63 15.84
CA ILE A 92 -6.56 0.77 15.18
C ILE A 92 -7.15 -0.61 14.88
N LYS A 93 -7.82 -1.24 15.85
CA LYS A 93 -8.47 -2.53 15.64
C LYS A 93 -9.47 -2.47 14.49
N ARG A 94 -10.28 -1.41 14.42
CA ARG A 94 -11.21 -1.24 13.32
C ARG A 94 -10.52 -1.03 11.97
N GLN A 95 -9.43 -0.28 11.93
CA GLN A 95 -8.61 -0.13 10.72
C GLN A 95 -8.03 -1.48 10.26
N GLU A 96 -7.49 -2.29 11.18
CA GLU A 96 -7.00 -3.62 10.86
C GLU A 96 -8.11 -4.57 10.37
N GLU A 97 -9.30 -4.50 10.96
CA GLU A 97 -10.46 -5.27 10.50
C GLU A 97 -10.87 -4.90 9.09
N ILE A 98 -10.85 -3.61 8.74
CA ILE A 98 -11.11 -3.14 7.37
C ILE A 98 -10.12 -3.78 6.40
N LEU A 99 -8.82 -3.71 6.71
CA LEU A 99 -7.77 -4.25 5.86
C LEU A 99 -7.88 -5.78 5.68
N LYS A 100 -8.25 -6.50 6.74
CA LYS A 100 -8.40 -7.96 6.74
C LYS A 100 -9.69 -8.45 6.06
N ASN A 101 -10.79 -7.71 6.21
CA ASN A 101 -12.11 -8.16 5.77
C ASN A 101 -12.63 -7.43 4.52
N ALA A 102 -11.81 -6.57 3.91
CA ALA A 102 -12.14 -5.93 2.65
C ALA A 102 -12.61 -6.96 1.61
N LYS A 103 -13.54 -6.58 0.73
CA LYS A 103 -14.07 -7.47 -0.32
C LYS A 103 -12.97 -8.13 -1.18
N TYR A 104 -11.86 -7.43 -1.36
CA TYR A 104 -10.68 -7.89 -2.12
C TYR A 104 -9.46 -8.12 -1.23
N ALA A 105 -9.65 -8.33 0.07
CA ALA A 105 -8.57 -8.73 0.97
C ALA A 105 -7.87 -10.01 0.46
N GLY A 106 -6.53 -9.99 0.49
CA GLY A 106 -5.70 -11.08 -0.02
C GLY A 106 -5.69 -11.23 -1.55
N LYS A 107 -6.38 -10.36 -2.30
CA LYS A 107 -6.33 -10.33 -3.76
C LYS A 107 -5.46 -9.16 -4.23
N VAL A 108 -4.78 -9.36 -5.35
CA VAL A 108 -4.03 -8.29 -6.00
C VAL A 108 -4.97 -7.48 -6.90
N GLY A 109 -4.89 -6.16 -6.77
CA GLY A 109 -5.70 -5.17 -7.49
C GLY A 109 -4.98 -3.84 -7.59
N ALA A 110 -5.71 -2.75 -7.80
CA ALA A 110 -5.18 -1.38 -7.74
C ALA A 110 -5.98 -0.59 -6.70
N PHE A 111 -5.51 -0.60 -5.46
CA PHE A 111 -6.19 0.04 -4.32
C PHE A 111 -5.75 1.48 -4.17
N GLU A 112 -6.69 2.42 -4.24
CA GLU A 112 -6.35 3.85 -4.18
C GLU A 112 -5.74 4.23 -2.82
N GLY A 113 -4.72 5.08 -2.88
CA GLY A 113 -3.91 5.53 -1.76
C GLY A 113 -2.57 4.80 -1.72
N ALA A 114 -1.50 5.50 -2.08
CA ALA A 114 -0.12 5.01 -2.06
C ALA A 114 0.87 6.18 -2.18
N GLY A 115 2.15 5.96 -1.89
CA GLY A 115 3.21 6.94 -2.12
C GLY A 115 2.94 8.28 -1.44
N TYR A 116 2.46 8.24 -0.18
CA TYR A 116 2.04 9.42 0.59
C TYR A 116 0.77 10.14 0.09
N GLN A 117 0.23 9.78 -1.08
CA GLN A 117 -0.93 10.43 -1.69
C GLN A 117 -2.22 9.64 -1.49
N ALA A 118 -3.23 10.31 -0.94
CA ALA A 118 -4.54 9.69 -0.72
C ALA A 118 -5.34 9.41 -2.01
N ARG A 119 -5.01 10.06 -3.13
CA ARG A 119 -5.74 9.96 -4.40
C ARG A 119 -4.81 9.98 -5.58
N GLY A 120 -5.16 9.25 -6.63
CA GLY A 120 -4.41 9.23 -7.90
C GLY A 120 -3.20 8.31 -7.93
N LEU A 121 -2.78 7.76 -6.79
CA LEU A 121 -1.81 6.67 -6.72
C LEU A 121 -2.46 5.42 -6.13
N TYR A 122 -1.97 4.26 -6.56
CA TYR A 122 -2.53 2.97 -6.22
C TYR A 122 -1.45 1.97 -5.81
N ARG A 123 -1.81 1.08 -4.88
CA ARG A 123 -0.98 -0.03 -4.38
C ARG A 123 -1.59 -1.39 -4.75
N PRO A 124 -0.81 -2.48 -4.75
CA PRO A 124 -1.24 -3.80 -5.20
C PRO A 124 -2.21 -4.52 -4.25
N SER A 125 -2.18 -4.22 -2.96
CA SER A 125 -2.95 -4.92 -1.91
C SER A 125 -3.56 -3.93 -0.91
N PRO A 126 -4.68 -4.25 -0.23
CA PRO A 126 -5.19 -3.39 0.83
C PRO A 126 -4.16 -3.20 1.95
N ASP A 127 -3.39 -4.24 2.26
CA ASP A 127 -2.35 -4.26 3.30
C ASP A 127 -1.08 -4.96 2.82
N CYS A 128 0.06 -4.51 3.32
CA CYS A 128 1.40 -4.97 2.97
C CYS A 128 2.38 -4.48 4.04
N ARG A 129 3.53 -5.13 4.16
CA ARG A 129 4.67 -4.61 4.93
C ARG A 129 5.11 -3.21 4.50
N MET A 130 4.84 -2.80 3.26
CA MET A 130 5.08 -1.42 2.77
C MET A 130 3.95 -0.43 3.08
N PHE A 131 2.82 -0.92 3.61
CA PHE A 131 1.65 -0.11 3.99
C PHE A 131 1.53 0.06 5.50
N SER A 132 1.53 -1.03 6.26
CA SER A 132 1.34 -0.99 7.70
C SER A 132 2.60 -1.41 8.44
N LEU A 133 2.79 -0.82 9.63
CA LEU A 133 3.82 -1.24 10.59
C LEU A 133 3.41 -2.49 11.39
N SER A 134 2.24 -3.05 11.07
CA SER A 134 1.71 -4.27 11.70
C SER A 134 2.56 -5.50 11.30
N LEU A 135 2.35 -6.62 11.99
CA LEU A 135 2.96 -7.90 11.63
C LEU A 135 2.28 -8.52 10.40
N VAL A 136 2.45 -7.86 9.25
CA VAL A 136 2.01 -8.34 7.94
C VAL A 136 3.22 -8.64 7.06
N ASP A 137 3.04 -9.58 6.14
CA ASP A 137 4.05 -9.94 5.16
C ASP A 137 4.01 -8.98 3.96
N PHE A 138 5.01 -9.10 3.07
CA PHE A 138 4.96 -8.46 1.77
C PHE A 138 3.84 -9.08 0.93
N ASP A 139 3.08 -8.23 0.24
CA ASP A 139 2.08 -8.69 -0.73
C ASP A 139 2.75 -9.42 -1.91
N PRO A 140 1.99 -10.16 -2.76
CA PRO A 140 2.56 -10.91 -3.88
C PRO A 140 3.42 -10.09 -4.85
N VAL A 141 3.11 -8.81 -5.08
CA VAL A 141 3.84 -7.92 -5.98
C VAL A 141 5.16 -7.48 -5.34
N CYS A 142 5.13 -7.06 -4.08
CA CYS A 142 6.36 -6.75 -3.34
C CYS A 142 7.29 -7.96 -3.24
N ARG A 143 6.74 -9.15 -2.97
CA ARG A 143 7.54 -10.40 -2.95
C ARG A 143 8.18 -10.69 -4.30
N ALA A 144 7.41 -10.59 -5.38
CA ALA A 144 7.93 -10.80 -6.73
C ALA A 144 9.03 -9.80 -7.10
N ALA A 145 8.89 -8.53 -6.72
CA ALA A 145 9.93 -7.53 -6.94
C ALA A 145 11.22 -7.85 -6.16
N ILE A 146 11.10 -8.28 -4.90
CA ILE A 146 12.26 -8.74 -4.10
C ILE A 146 12.91 -9.97 -4.76
N GLU A 147 12.12 -10.96 -5.16
CA GLU A 147 12.61 -12.16 -5.84
C GLU A 147 13.32 -11.83 -7.16
N GLN A 148 12.81 -10.87 -7.94
CA GLN A 148 13.47 -10.40 -9.17
C GLN A 148 14.85 -9.80 -8.90
N VAL A 149 15.00 -9.02 -7.83
CA VAL A 149 16.30 -8.45 -7.46
C VAL A 149 17.26 -9.53 -6.95
N ILE A 150 16.77 -10.50 -6.16
CA ILE A 150 17.58 -11.66 -5.75
C ILE A 150 18.06 -12.42 -6.98
N ASP A 151 17.16 -12.74 -7.91
CA ASP A 151 17.48 -13.45 -9.15
C ASP A 151 18.49 -12.67 -9.99
N PHE A 152 18.36 -11.35 -10.08
CA PHE A 152 19.31 -10.50 -10.80
C PHE A 152 20.75 -10.64 -10.26
N TYR A 153 20.91 -10.72 -8.93
CA TYR A 153 22.24 -10.80 -8.30
C TYR A 153 22.77 -12.23 -8.13
N ALA A 154 21.91 -13.23 -8.01
CA ALA A 154 22.29 -14.56 -7.53
C ALA A 154 21.86 -15.72 -8.44
N LYS A 155 21.03 -15.51 -9.46
CA LYS A 155 20.57 -16.60 -10.32
C LYS A 155 21.73 -17.13 -11.17
N PRO A 156 22.06 -18.44 -11.07
CA PRO A 156 23.07 -19.03 -11.93
C PRO A 156 22.65 -18.89 -13.41
N ALA A 157 23.61 -18.64 -14.29
CA ALA A 157 23.35 -18.71 -15.73
C ALA A 157 22.79 -20.09 -16.09
N ALA A 158 21.71 -20.11 -16.88
CA ALA A 158 21.14 -21.36 -17.38
C ALA A 158 22.23 -22.12 -18.15
N GLN A 159 22.47 -23.38 -17.76
CA GLN A 159 23.36 -24.31 -18.47
C GLN A 159 22.67 -24.84 -19.73
#